data_AF-A0A2G8JBE6-F1
#
_entry.id   AF-A0A2G8JBE6-F1
#
_cell.length_a   1.000
_cell.length_b   1.000
_cell.length_c   1.000
_cell.angle_alpha   90.00
_cell.angle_beta   90.00
_cell.angle_gamma   90.00
#
_symmetry.space_group_name_H-M   'P 1'
#
loop_
_entity.id
_entity.type
_entity.pdbx_description
1 polymer ?
#
loop_
_entity_poly.entity_id
_entity_poly.type
_entity_poly.pdbx_seq_one_letter_code
_entity_poly.pdbx_strand_id
1 'polypeptide(L)'
;MHKNLLIIICWNCNALAGPSRRFVGHVGNDGRGPRRPRRSYNVGEDVDEADLEAELEALGDDMFAEDDSSYLDEPINAPAAPETAPGGESMKDGVLVDEFGLPQLPAS
;
A
#
# COMPACT_ATOMS: atom_id res chain seq x y z
N MET A 1 -41.42 3.40 50.83
CA MET A 1 -40.48 2.65 49.96
C MET A 1 -39.43 3.63 49.46
N HIS A 2 -38.36 3.83 50.24
CA HIS A 2 -37.32 4.83 50.00
C HIS A 2 -35.98 4.24 50.43
N LYS A 3 -35.34 3.45 49.57
CA LYS A 3 -33.96 2.97 49.76
C LYS A 3 -33.44 2.66 48.35
N ASN A 4 -32.67 3.57 47.73
CA ASN A 4 -31.72 3.31 46.64
C ASN A 4 -31.08 4.62 46.15
N LEU A 5 -30.61 5.44 47.08
CA LEU A 5 -29.82 6.64 46.77
C LEU A 5 -28.76 6.83 47.85
N LEU A 6 -27.80 5.91 47.97
CA LEU A 6 -26.58 6.10 48.79
C LEU A 6 -25.51 5.03 48.48
N ILE A 7 -25.12 4.87 47.21
CA ILE A 7 -23.81 4.29 46.86
C ILE A 7 -23.09 5.34 46.01
N ILE A 8 -22.78 6.44 46.70
CA ILE A 8 -21.82 7.44 46.29
C ILE A 8 -20.70 7.35 47.37
N ILE A 9 -19.45 7.57 46.97
CA ILE A 9 -18.37 8.22 47.74
C ILE A 9 -17.23 7.36 48.36
N CYS A 10 -17.40 6.12 48.83
CA CYS A 10 -16.34 5.50 49.69
C CYS A 10 -15.37 4.48 49.07
N TRP A 11 -14.82 4.74 47.89
CA TRP A 11 -13.54 4.12 47.47
C TRP A 11 -12.67 5.21 46.83
N ASN A 12 -12.32 6.26 47.57
CA ASN A 12 -11.19 6.29 48.52
C ASN A 12 -9.90 5.83 47.83
N CYS A 13 -9.25 6.74 47.09
CA CYS A 13 -8.14 7.57 47.56
C CYS A 13 -6.78 6.85 47.51
N ASN A 14 -5.98 7.33 46.56
CA ASN A 14 -4.59 7.74 46.76
C ASN A 14 -3.59 6.62 47.06
N ALA A 15 -2.63 6.40 46.16
CA ALA A 15 -1.31 7.02 46.32
C ALA A 15 -0.20 6.29 45.52
N LEU A 16 0.78 7.09 45.09
CA LEU A 16 2.16 6.74 44.72
C LEU A 16 2.41 6.05 43.36
N ALA A 17 2.84 6.86 42.38
CA ALA A 17 4.24 6.91 41.91
C ALA A 17 4.30 7.42 40.45
N GLY A 18 4.98 8.54 40.21
CA GLY A 18 5.47 8.85 38.86
C GLY A 18 6.64 7.90 38.48
N PRO A 19 7.52 8.26 37.54
CA PRO A 19 7.41 9.18 36.42
C PRO A 19 7.68 8.43 35.10
N SER A 20 6.98 8.71 34.00
CA SER A 20 7.59 8.56 32.65
C SER A 20 6.61 8.86 31.53
N ARG A 21 7.14 9.60 30.57
CA ARG A 21 6.88 9.47 29.13
C ARG A 21 5.40 9.50 28.72
N ARG A 22 5.03 10.62 28.11
CA ARG A 22 4.51 10.54 26.76
C ARG A 22 4.95 11.78 25.99
N PHE A 23 5.97 11.57 25.16
CA PHE A 23 6.29 12.40 24.02
C PHE A 23 4.95 12.72 23.33
N VAL A 24 4.52 13.98 23.36
CA VAL A 24 3.40 14.44 22.56
C VAL A 24 3.92 14.47 21.13
N GLY A 25 3.97 13.29 20.50
CA GLY A 25 4.02 13.19 19.06
C GLY A 25 2.71 13.78 18.57
N HIS A 26 2.78 15.00 18.05
CA HIS A 26 1.70 15.63 17.33
C HIS A 26 1.37 14.70 16.15
N VAL A 27 0.35 13.84 16.31
CA VAL A 27 -0.18 13.04 15.21
C VAL A 27 -0.89 14.04 14.31
N GLY A 28 -0.13 14.59 13.36
CA GLY A 28 -0.68 15.34 12.24
C GLY A 28 -1.68 14.43 11.53
N ASN A 29 -2.95 14.80 11.62
CA ASN A 29 -4.02 14.19 10.84
C ASN A 29 -3.90 14.70 9.40
N ASP A 30 -2.86 14.27 8.69
CA ASP A 30 -2.55 14.73 7.33
C ASP A 30 -3.52 14.16 6.28
N GLY A 31 -4.52 13.35 6.66
CA GLY A 31 -5.48 12.73 5.75
C GLY A 31 -4.85 11.79 4.70
N ARG A 32 -3.54 11.58 4.75
CA ARG A 32 -2.81 10.69 3.84
C ARG A 32 -2.79 9.30 4.47
N GLY A 33 -3.65 8.43 3.95
CA GLY A 33 -3.69 7.00 4.29
C GLY A 33 -2.32 6.31 4.11
N PRO A 34 -2.21 5.03 4.52
CA PRO A 34 -0.94 4.30 4.46
C PRO A 34 -0.40 4.31 3.02
N ARG A 35 0.79 4.89 2.82
CA ARG A 35 1.42 4.91 1.51
C ARG A 35 1.76 3.47 1.14
N ARG A 36 1.11 2.94 0.09
CA ARG A 36 1.47 1.64 -0.49
C ARG A 36 2.97 1.66 -0.80
N PRO A 37 3.72 0.58 -0.52
CA PRO A 37 5.14 0.54 -0.80
C PRO A 37 5.37 0.90 -2.27
N ARG A 38 6.25 1.88 -2.52
CA ARG A 38 6.66 2.21 -3.88
C ARG A 38 7.27 0.94 -4.48
N ARG A 39 6.91 0.63 -5.73
CA ARG A 39 7.46 -0.51 -6.46
C ARG A 39 8.97 -0.28 -6.62
N SER A 40 9.78 -0.98 -5.84
CA SER A 40 11.23 -0.96 -5.92
C SER A 40 11.70 -2.10 -6.80
N TYR A 41 12.40 -1.79 -7.89
CA TYR A 41 12.97 -2.77 -8.81
C TYR A 41 14.48 -2.81 -8.62
N ASN A 42 14.91 -3.28 -7.46
CA ASN A 42 16.33 -3.44 -7.23
C ASN A 42 16.77 -4.73 -7.91
N VAL A 43 17.81 -4.65 -8.73
CA VAL A 43 18.58 -5.82 -9.15
C VAL A 43 19.57 -6.11 -8.01
N GLY A 44 19.71 -7.38 -7.63
CA GLY A 44 20.62 -7.79 -6.55
C GLY A 44 22.08 -7.49 -6.91
N GLU A 45 22.89 -7.13 -5.90
CA GLU A 45 24.34 -6.95 -6.07
C GLU A 45 25.07 -8.30 -6.26
N ASP A 46 24.37 -9.40 -5.99
CA ASP A 46 24.82 -10.78 -6.08
C ASP A 46 24.57 -11.43 -7.46
N VAL A 47 24.08 -10.66 -8.44
CA VAL A 47 23.92 -11.14 -9.81
C VAL A 47 25.29 -11.30 -10.47
N ASP A 48 25.57 -12.49 -11.02
CA ASP A 48 26.75 -12.72 -11.86
C ASP A 48 26.52 -12.09 -13.22
N GLU A 49 27.14 -10.93 -13.46
CA GLU A 49 26.99 -10.17 -14.70
C GLU A 49 27.50 -10.95 -15.93
N ALA A 50 28.50 -11.83 -15.76
CA ALA A 50 29.07 -12.56 -16.89
C ALA A 50 28.17 -13.72 -17.33
N ASP A 51 27.54 -14.40 -16.37
CA ASP A 51 26.55 -15.44 -16.64
C ASP A 51 25.27 -14.83 -17.25
N LEU A 52 24.79 -13.72 -16.69
CA LEU A 52 23.63 -13.00 -17.23
C LEU A 52 23.87 -12.49 -18.65
N GLU A 53 25.05 -11.97 -18.96
CA GLU A 53 25.39 -11.53 -20.32
C GLU A 53 25.37 -12.70 -21.31
N ALA A 54 25.89 -13.87 -20.92
CA ALA A 54 25.85 -15.07 -21.75
C ALA A 54 24.42 -15.57 -21.97
N GLU A 55 23.57 -15.54 -20.94
CA GLU A 55 22.15 -15.87 -21.07
C GLU A 55 21.40 -14.88 -21.98
N LEU A 56 21.68 -13.58 -21.86
CA LEU A 56 21.04 -12.55 -22.68
C LEU A 56 21.46 -12.62 -24.15
N GLU A 57 22.71 -12.98 -24.46
CA GLU A 57 23.15 -13.17 -25.85
C GLU A 57 22.48 -14.41 -26.47
N ALA A 58 22.42 -15.52 -25.75
CA ALA A 58 21.69 -16.71 -26.21
C ALA A 58 20.20 -16.41 -26.43
N LEU A 59 19.56 -15.68 -25.52
CA LEU A 59 18.17 -15.25 -25.67
C LEU A 59 17.99 -14.30 -26.86
N GLY A 60 18.97 -13.43 -27.13
CA GLY A 60 18.96 -12.54 -28.28
C GLY A 60 18.90 -13.33 -29.59
N ASP A 61 19.75 -14.34 -29.73
CA ASP A 61 19.77 -15.24 -30.89
C ASP A 61 18.43 -15.98 -31.06
N ASP A 62 17.85 -16.48 -29.97
CA ASP A 62 16.53 -17.13 -29.97
C ASP A 62 15.42 -16.16 -30.41
N MET A 63 15.41 -14.93 -29.89
CA MET A 63 14.42 -13.91 -30.27
C MET A 63 14.50 -13.54 -31.76
N PHE A 64 15.72 -13.46 -32.35
CA PHE A 64 15.87 -13.20 -33.78
C PHE A 64 15.48 -14.40 -34.65
N ALA A 65 15.56 -15.63 -34.13
CA ALA A 65 15.20 -16.83 -34.86
C ALA A 65 13.67 -17.00 -35.02
N GLU A 66 12.87 -16.54 -34.05
CA GLU A 66 11.41 -16.74 -34.07
C GLU A 66 10.62 -15.70 -34.89
N ASP A 67 11.22 -14.57 -35.30
CA ASP A 67 10.60 -13.47 -36.07
C ASP A 67 9.21 -13.02 -35.52
N ASP A 68 9.00 -13.17 -34.20
CA ASP A 68 7.76 -12.80 -33.53
C ASP A 68 7.84 -11.37 -32.98
N SER A 69 7.08 -10.47 -33.60
CA SER A 69 6.96 -9.06 -33.18
C SER A 69 5.62 -8.75 -32.50
N SER A 70 4.75 -9.75 -32.27
CA SER A 70 3.41 -9.54 -31.71
C SER A 70 3.43 -8.94 -30.30
N TYR A 71 4.50 -9.18 -29.52
CA TYR A 71 4.75 -8.54 -28.22
C TYR A 71 4.78 -7.00 -28.29
N LEU A 72 5.13 -6.41 -29.44
CA LEU A 72 5.19 -4.95 -29.59
C LEU A 72 3.80 -4.31 -29.68
N ASP A 73 2.81 -5.06 -30.16
CA ASP A 73 1.42 -4.62 -30.26
C ASP A 73 0.65 -4.81 -28.94
N GLU A 74 1.10 -5.72 -28.07
CA GLU A 74 0.47 -5.97 -26.76
C GLU A 74 0.46 -4.73 -25.82
N PRO A 75 1.55 -3.94 -25.70
CA PRO A 75 1.58 -2.70 -24.93
C PRO A 75 0.56 -1.65 -25.38
N ILE A 76 0.20 -1.63 -26.67
CA ILE A 76 -0.80 -0.71 -27.20
C ILE A 76 -2.20 -1.12 -26.74
N ASN A 77 -2.43 -2.43 -26.62
CA ASN A 77 -3.68 -3.00 -26.11
C ASN A 77 -3.73 -3.04 -24.58
N ALA A 78 -2.61 -2.82 -23.90
CA ALA A 78 -2.57 -2.75 -22.45
C ALA A 78 -3.45 -1.58 -21.96
N PRO A 79 -4.17 -1.76 -20.84
CA PRO A 79 -4.95 -0.69 -20.27
C PRO A 79 -4.04 0.50 -19.96
N ALA A 80 -4.49 1.70 -20.36
CA ALA A 80 -3.74 2.92 -20.12
C ALA A 80 -3.38 3.05 -18.64
N ALA A 81 -2.16 3.51 -18.37
CA ALA A 81 -1.75 3.83 -17.02
C ALA A 81 -2.79 4.82 -16.43
N PRO A 82 -3.26 4.60 -15.19
CA PRO A 82 -4.24 5.48 -14.59
C PRO A 82 -3.66 6.90 -14.48
N GLU A 83 -4.35 7.88 -15.07
CA GLU A 83 -3.98 9.31 -14.97
C GLU A 83 -4.31 9.88 -13.57
N THR A 84 -5.18 9.23 -12.83
CA THR A 84 -5.55 9.62 -11.47
C THR A 84 -4.38 9.42 -10.53
N ALA A 85 -4.03 10.46 -9.77
CA ALA A 85 -3.00 10.37 -8.75
C ALA A 85 -3.29 9.18 -7.80
N PRO A 86 -2.27 8.41 -7.38
CA PRO A 86 -2.46 7.29 -6.48
C PRO A 86 -3.14 7.77 -5.18
N GLY A 87 -4.30 7.18 -4.86
CA GLY A 87 -5.17 7.58 -3.75
C GLY A 87 -6.34 8.52 -4.12
N GLY A 88 -6.57 8.78 -5.40
CA GLY A 88 -7.76 9.51 -5.87
C GLY A 88 -9.00 8.63 -5.94
N GLU A 89 -10.14 9.16 -5.54
CA GLU A 89 -11.45 8.52 -5.70
C GLU A 89 -11.78 8.36 -7.20
N SER A 90 -11.89 7.11 -7.65
CA SER A 90 -12.29 6.80 -9.03
C SER A 90 -13.70 6.24 -9.04
N MET A 91 -14.54 6.73 -9.95
CA MET A 91 -15.91 6.26 -10.14
C MET A 91 -16.02 5.51 -11.45
N LYS A 92 -16.58 4.31 -11.40
CA LYS A 92 -16.95 3.52 -12.59
C LYS A 92 -18.41 3.12 -12.46
N ASP A 93 -19.22 3.52 -13.44
CA ASP A 93 -20.66 3.24 -13.50
C ASP A 93 -21.44 3.67 -12.23
N GLY A 94 -21.00 4.75 -11.58
CA GLY A 94 -21.61 5.28 -10.36
C GLY A 94 -21.19 4.58 -9.06
N VAL A 95 -20.29 3.60 -9.14
CA VAL A 95 -19.71 2.90 -7.99
C VAL A 95 -18.31 3.44 -7.73
N LEU A 96 -18.01 3.75 -6.46
CA LEU A 96 -16.67 4.09 -6.01
C LEU A 96 -15.78 2.85 -6.12
N VAL A 97 -14.79 2.93 -6.99
CA VAL A 97 -13.81 1.89 -7.25
C VAL A 97 -12.44 2.31 -6.73
N ASP A 98 -11.71 1.34 -6.18
CA ASP A 98 -10.34 1.47 -5.74
C ASP A 98 -9.34 1.41 -6.91
N GLU A 99 -8.05 1.47 -6.64
CA GLU A 99 -7.01 1.51 -7.67
C GLU A 99 -6.92 0.24 -8.55
N PHE A 100 -7.58 -0.85 -8.17
CA PHE A 100 -7.66 -2.08 -8.94
C PHE A 100 -8.97 -2.19 -9.73
N GLY A 101 -9.83 -1.17 -9.65
CA GLY A 101 -11.16 -1.20 -10.26
C GLY A 101 -12.15 -2.08 -9.49
N LEU A 102 -11.82 -2.46 -8.25
CA LEU A 102 -12.71 -3.21 -7.37
C LEU A 102 -13.58 -2.22 -6.59
N PRO A 103 -14.84 -2.55 -6.29
CA PRO A 103 -15.67 -1.71 -5.42
C PRO A 103 -14.98 -1.47 -4.08
N GLN A 104 -14.97 -0.22 -3.61
CA GLN A 104 -14.36 0.11 -2.31
C GLN A 104 -15.04 -0.71 -1.20
N LEU A 105 -14.27 -1.58 -0.56
CA LEU A 105 -14.71 -2.30 0.63
C LEU A 105 -14.71 -1.35 1.83
N PRO A 106 -15.72 -1.42 2.72
CA PRO A 106 -15.67 -0.68 3.96
C PRO A 106 -14.47 -1.18 4.78
N ALA A 107 -13.63 -0.25 5.25
CA ALA A 107 -12.59 -0.57 6.21
C ALA A 107 -13.25 -1.14 7.47
N SER A 108 -12.96 -2.40 7.79
CA SER A 108 -13.43 -3.08 9.00
C SER A 108 -12.70 -2.60 10.25
#